data_AF-A0A1X0U775-F1
#
_entry.id   AF-A0A1X0U775-F1
#
_cell.length_a   1.000
_cell.length_b   1.000
_cell.length_c   1.000
_cell.angle_alpha   90.00
_cell.angle_beta   90.00
_cell.angle_gamma   90.00
#
_symmetry.space_group_name_H-M   'P 1'
#
loop_
_entity.id
_entity.type
_entity.pdbx_description
1 polymer ?
#
loop_
_entity_poly.entity_id
_entity_poly.type
_entity_poly.pdbx_seq_one_letter_code
_entity_poly.pdbx_strand_id
1 'polypeptide(L)'
;MDGEIRYNFGSITDLAGGMTNKWQSLNDKLDEIKSSIQPLVATWQGADADAYQVKQGEWNSAQTELTTVLQSLIGAVNSGNQKMMEQEAMNRSRFS
;
A
#
# COMPACT_ATOMS: atom_id res chain seq x y z
N MET A 1 18.30 -6.37 -22.99
CA MET A 1 16.88 -6.03 -22.71
C MET A 1 16.23 -6.98 -21.71
N ASP A 2 16.35 -8.31 -21.83
CA ASP A 2 15.72 -9.28 -20.91
C ASP A 2 16.15 -9.13 -19.43
N GLY A 3 17.43 -8.88 -19.15
CA GLY A 3 17.94 -8.69 -17.79
C GLY A 3 17.51 -7.38 -17.11
N GLU A 4 17.33 -6.30 -17.87
CA GLU A 4 16.94 -4.99 -17.36
C GLU A 4 15.48 -4.98 -16.90
N ILE A 5 14.62 -5.64 -17.66
CA ILE A 5 13.21 -5.86 -17.33
C ILE A 5 13.09 -6.69 -16.04
N ARG A 6 13.81 -7.83 -15.93
CA ARG A 6 13.81 -8.66 -14.71
C ARG A 6 14.32 -7.92 -13.46
N TYR A 7 15.37 -7.11 -13.58
CA TYR A 7 15.90 -6.30 -12.48
C TYR A 7 14.89 -5.27 -11.96
N ASN A 8 14.20 -4.60 -12.89
CA ASN A 8 13.17 -3.63 -12.54
C ASN A 8 12.02 -4.31 -11.77
N PHE A 9 11.58 -5.50 -12.20
CA PHE A 9 10.53 -6.25 -11.51
C PHE A 9 10.91 -6.76 -10.11
N GLY A 10 12.14 -7.25 -9.92
CA GLY A 10 12.64 -7.62 -8.59
C GLY A 10 12.61 -6.43 -7.64
N SER A 11 13.08 -5.28 -8.12
CA SER A 11 13.07 -4.01 -7.37
C SER A 11 11.66 -3.56 -7.01
N ILE A 12 10.68 -3.71 -7.90
CA ILE A 12 9.28 -3.35 -7.62
C ILE A 12 8.64 -4.34 -6.62
N THR A 13 8.97 -5.63 -6.70
CA THR A 13 8.48 -6.64 -5.74
C THR A 13 8.99 -6.35 -4.33
N ASP A 14 10.28 -6.02 -4.20
CA ASP A 14 10.88 -5.63 -2.93
C ASP A 14 10.28 -4.33 -2.39
N LEU A 15 10.04 -3.35 -3.28
CA LEU A 15 9.36 -2.10 -2.94
C LEU A 15 7.94 -2.36 -2.41
N ALA A 16 7.17 -3.24 -3.08
CA ALA A 16 5.82 -3.61 -2.67
C ALA A 16 5.82 -4.28 -1.28
N GLY A 17 6.71 -5.25 -1.05
CA GLY A 17 6.85 -5.89 0.26
C GLY A 17 7.26 -4.91 1.37
N GLY A 18 8.22 -4.03 1.07
CA GLY A 18 8.64 -2.96 1.99
C GLY A 18 7.51 -1.97 2.30
N MET A 19 6.68 -1.65 1.32
CA MET A 19 5.51 -0.81 1.52
C MET A 19 4.41 -1.49 2.34
N THR A 20 4.15 -2.78 2.15
CA THR A 20 3.21 -3.55 2.99
C THR A 20 3.63 -3.51 4.46
N ASN A 21 4.91 -3.70 4.75
CA ASN A 21 5.43 -3.63 6.12
C ASN A 21 5.30 -2.22 6.72
N LYS A 22 5.61 -1.18 5.93
CA LYS A 22 5.42 0.22 6.35
C LYS A 22 3.95 0.55 6.58
N TRP A 23 3.04 -0.01 5.79
CA TRP A 23 1.59 0.14 5.97
C TRP A 23 1.10 -0.49 7.26
N GLN A 24 1.55 -1.72 7.56
CA GLN A 24 1.21 -2.39 8.82
C GLN A 24 1.65 -1.53 10.01
N SER A 25 2.89 -1.04 9.96
CA SER A 25 3.44 -0.16 11.00
C SER A 25 2.68 1.16 11.13
N LEU A 26 2.13 1.70 10.04
CA LEU A 26 1.33 2.93 10.06
C LEU A 26 -0.01 2.70 10.75
N ASN A 27 -0.69 1.58 10.47
CA ASN A 27 -1.95 1.21 11.12
C ASN A 27 -1.77 0.97 12.60
N ASP A 28 -0.73 0.22 12.98
CA ASP A 28 -0.46 -0.07 14.39
C ASP A 28 -0.29 1.23 15.19
N LYS A 29 0.46 2.20 14.65
CA LYS A 29 0.60 3.53 15.25
C LYS A 29 -0.71 4.30 15.31
N LEU A 30 -1.56 4.17 14.29
CA LEU A 30 -2.87 4.81 14.24
C LEU A 30 -3.80 4.25 15.31
N ASP A 31 -3.80 2.94 15.50
CA ASP A 31 -4.60 2.27 16.52
C ASP A 31 -4.08 2.61 17.93
N GLU A 32 -2.76 2.71 18.09
CA GLU A 32 -2.14 3.18 19.34
C GLU A 32 -2.56 4.61 19.67
N ILE A 33 -2.53 5.53 18.69
CA ILE A 33 -2.98 6.90 18.85
C ILE A 33 -4.47 6.94 19.19
N LYS A 34 -5.34 6.24 18.45
CA LYS A 34 -6.78 6.16 18.73
C LYS A 34 -7.06 5.64 20.14
N SER A 35 -6.35 4.60 20.56
CA SER A 35 -6.48 4.03 21.90
C SER A 35 -6.03 5.00 22.99
N SER A 36 -4.97 5.77 22.75
CA SER A 36 -4.45 6.75 23.71
C SER A 36 -5.37 7.96 23.89
N ILE A 37 -6.09 8.35 22.82
CA ILE A 37 -6.96 9.54 22.82
C ILE A 37 -8.39 9.20 23.27
N GLN A 38 -8.84 7.95 23.10
CA GLN A 38 -10.17 7.47 23.53
C GLN A 38 -10.64 7.98 24.92
N PRO A 39 -9.80 7.92 25.99
CA PRO A 39 -10.19 8.44 27.30
C PRO A 39 -10.38 9.97 27.33
N LEU A 40 -9.62 10.71 26.51
CA LEU A 40 -9.71 12.16 26.39
C LEU A 40 -10.93 12.59 25.55
N VAL A 41 -11.31 11.81 24.53
CA VAL A 41 -12.53 12.05 23.76
C VAL A 41 -13.76 12.04 24.65
N ALA A 42 -13.80 11.16 25.67
CA ALA A 42 -14.90 11.13 26.64
C ALA A 42 -15.02 12.41 27.48
N THR A 43 -13.96 13.22 27.55
CA THR A 43 -13.91 14.49 28.29
C THR A 43 -14.11 15.72 27.41
N TRP A 44 -13.97 15.58 26.09
CA TRP A 44 -14.13 16.68 25.13
C TRP A 44 -15.61 16.98 24.87
N GLN A 45 -15.99 18.25 24.99
CA GLN A 45 -17.34 18.75 24.69
C GLN A 45 -17.26 19.91 23.69
N GLY A 46 -18.20 20.00 22.75
CA GLY A 46 -18.25 21.10 21.79
C GLY A 46 -17.15 21.04 20.73
N ALA A 47 -16.45 22.16 20.50
CA ALA A 47 -15.55 22.37 19.36
C ALA A 47 -14.34 21.40 19.29
N ASP A 48 -13.88 20.87 20.43
CA ASP A 48 -12.76 19.93 20.49
C ASP A 48 -13.16 18.55 19.91
N ALA A 49 -14.43 18.16 20.07
CA ALA A 49 -14.96 16.93 19.49
C ALA A 49 -15.07 17.02 17.96
N ASP A 50 -15.45 18.20 17.44
CA ASP A 50 -15.54 18.44 15.99
C ASP A 50 -14.15 18.42 15.34
N ALA A 51 -13.16 19.06 15.97
CA ALA A 51 -11.78 19.06 15.49
C ALA A 51 -11.18 17.64 15.42
N TYR A 52 -11.50 16.80 16.42
CA TYR A 52 -11.10 15.40 16.42
C TYR A 52 -11.73 14.60 15.29
N GLN A 53 -13.04 14.77 15.04
CA GLN A 53 -13.73 14.09 13.94
C GLN A 53 -13.13 14.46 12.58
N VAL A 54 -12.77 15.73 12.37
CA VAL A 54 -12.08 16.16 11.14
C VAL A 54 -10.75 15.44 10.98
N LYS A 55 -9.92 15.40 12.03
CA LYS A 55 -8.61 14.73 11.97
C LYS A 55 -8.74 13.22 11.77
N GLN A 56 -9.73 12.60 12.39
CA GLN A 56 -10.04 11.19 12.17
C GLN A 56 -10.45 10.92 10.71
N GLY A 57 -11.25 11.80 10.11
CA GLY A 57 -11.63 11.75 8.69
C GLY A 57 -10.45 11.91 7.73
N GLU A 58 -9.58 12.90 7.97
CA GLU A 58 -8.35 13.11 7.20
C GLU A 58 -7.46 11.86 7.23
N TRP A 59 -7.31 11.23 8.40
CA TRP A 59 -6.52 9.99 8.55
C TRP A 59 -7.12 8.80 7.82
N ASN A 60 -8.42 8.54 7.99
CA ASN A 60 -9.10 7.46 7.30
C ASN A 60 -9.00 7.62 5.77
N SER A 61 -9.05 8.88 5.29
CA SER A 61 -8.91 9.19 3.86
C SER A 61 -7.49 8.90 3.36
N ALA A 62 -6.46 9.37 4.08
CA ALA A 62 -5.06 9.11 3.72
C ALA A 62 -4.73 7.61 3.73
N GLN A 63 -5.28 6.85 4.68
CA GLN A 63 -5.13 5.39 4.74
C GLN A 63 -5.75 4.70 3.52
N THR A 64 -6.94 5.15 3.12
CA THR A 64 -7.66 4.61 1.95
C THR A 64 -6.88 4.89 0.66
N GLU A 65 -6.40 6.12 0.49
CA GLU A 65 -5.62 6.52 -0.68
C GLU A 65 -4.33 5.70 -0.78
N LEU A 66 -3.58 5.58 0.32
CA LEU A 66 -2.35 4.80 0.34
C LEU A 66 -2.62 3.32 0.01
N THR A 67 -3.67 2.73 0.58
CA THR A 67 -4.06 1.33 0.30
C THR A 67 -4.39 1.14 -1.17
N THR A 68 -5.09 2.11 -1.78
CA THR A 68 -5.45 2.10 -3.19
C THR A 68 -4.21 2.14 -4.09
N VAL A 69 -3.24 3.00 -3.75
CA VAL A 69 -1.97 3.10 -4.49
C VAL A 69 -1.19 1.78 -4.39
N LEU A 70 -1.15 1.17 -3.20
CA LEU A 70 -0.46 -0.11 -2.99
C LEU A 70 -1.07 -1.25 -3.79
N GLN A 71 -2.39 -1.38 -3.75
CA GLN A 71 -3.10 -2.39 -4.54
C GLN A 71 -2.87 -2.18 -6.04
N SER A 72 -2.87 -0.92 -6.49
CA SER A 72 -2.57 -0.58 -7.88
C SER A 72 -1.15 -1.00 -8.29
N LEU A 73 -0.15 -0.76 -7.42
CA LEU A 73 1.24 -1.17 -7.64
C LEU A 73 1.36 -2.69 -7.74
N ILE A 74 0.78 -3.42 -6.79
CA ILE A 74 0.78 -4.89 -6.77
C ILE A 74 0.12 -5.45 -8.04
N GLY A 75 -1.02 -4.88 -8.45
CA GLY A 75 -1.70 -5.26 -9.69
C GLY A 75 -0.82 -5.06 -10.93
N ALA A 76 -0.10 -3.93 -11.02
CA ALA A 76 0.82 -3.63 -12.10
C ALA A 76 1.99 -4.64 -12.18
N VAL A 77 2.56 -5.02 -11.03
CA VAL A 77 3.63 -6.03 -10.94
C VAL A 77 3.14 -7.39 -11.44
N ASN A 78 1.99 -7.84 -10.95
CA ASN A 78 1.44 -9.14 -11.31
C ASN A 78 1.10 -9.22 -12.81
N SER A 79 0.52 -8.15 -13.37
CA SER A 79 0.24 -8.07 -14.81
C SER A 79 1.54 -8.09 -15.64
N GLY A 80 2.59 -7.41 -15.17
CA GLY A 80 3.92 -7.45 -15.80
C GLY A 80 4.51 -8.86 -15.83
N ASN A 81 4.43 -9.59 -14.71
CA ASN A 81 4.91 -10.97 -14.60
C ASN A 81 4.19 -11.91 -15.58
N GLN A 82 2.85 -11.85 -15.65
CA GLN A 82 2.08 -12.69 -16.57
C GLN A 82 2.47 -12.44 -18.03
N LYS A 83 2.54 -11.17 -18.45
CA LYS A 83 2.94 -10.81 -19.82
C LYS A 83 4.33 -11.31 -20.17
N MET A 84 5.28 -11.26 -19.22
CA MET A 84 6.63 -11.77 -19.45
C MET A 84 6.64 -13.29 -19.59
N MET A 85 5.94 -14.03 -18.73
CA MET A 85 5.84 -15.49 -18.81
C MET A 85 5.23 -15.92 -20.15
N GLU A 86 4.20 -15.24 -20.61
CA GLU A 86 3.58 -15.45 -21.92
C GLU A 86 4.58 -15.17 -23.05
N GLN A 87 5.29 -14.04 -23.00
CA GLN A 87 6.26 -13.67 -24.01
C GLN A 87 7.45 -14.64 -24.06
N GLU A 88 7.96 -15.07 -22.92
CA GLU A 88 9.00 -16.10 -22.84
C GLU A 88 8.51 -17.45 -23.37
N ALA A 89 7.28 -17.85 -23.04
CA ALA A 89 6.71 -19.10 -23.56
C ALA A 89 6.60 -19.07 -25.09
N MET A 90 6.11 -17.95 -25.65
CA MET A 90 6.06 -17.73 -27.10
C MET A 90 7.44 -17.70 -27.74
N ASN A 91 8.43 -17.06 -27.11
CA ASN A 91 9.78 -17.03 -27.63
C ASN A 91 10.39 -18.44 -27.59
N ARG A 92 10.25 -19.17 -26.48
CA ARG A 92 10.72 -20.57 -26.36
C ARG A 92 10.11 -21.47 -27.43
N SER A 93 8.81 -21.35 -27.71
CA SER A 93 8.15 -22.16 -28.74
C SER A 93 8.55 -21.79 -30.17
N ARG A 94 9.03 -20.56 -30.40
CA ARG A 94 9.52 -20.12 -31.72
C ARG A 94 10.95 -20.57 -31.99
N PHE A 95 11.72 -20.83 -30.93
CA PHE A 95 13.13 -21.23 -31.01
C PHE A 95 13.37 -22.71 -30.62
N SER A 96 12.31 -23.52 -30.48
CA SER A 96 12.37 -24.99 -30.39
C SER A 96 12.00 -25.63 -31.71
#